data_AF-L1PNL6-F1
#
_entry.id   AF-L1PNL6-F1
#
_cell.length_a   1.000
_cell.length_b   1.000
_cell.length_c   1.000
_cell.angle_alpha   90.00
_cell.angle_beta   90.00
_cell.angle_gamma   90.00
#
_symmetry.space_group_name_H-M   'P 1'
#
loop_
_entity.id
_entity.type
_entity.pdbx_description
1 polymer ?
#
loop_
_entity_poly.entity_id
_entity_poly.type
_entity_poly.pdbx_seq_one_letter_code
_entity_poly.pdbx_strand_id
1 'polypeptide(L)'
;MNRLDFIKKIGLATVGLPLLSSFGLPEAYLSVEDQVEREKLDLNLYKEMEGKNYIIKPNGNIIYSLGPDFYYEYTSKYPYYQIVRTFYPDNLLKDKSYCLDLVNFGKTLHYDEKGKLAVIDEDKKFGKIKIDFILKFMEKKGLINLKTGKGGFNFKSGNISYRLTFGDLGIKGGRKYWVVTNPSSVFIKDSHSRFPYKDQNWYIEGETGQVYTEEEFEKRDKSVNLK
;
A
#
# COMPACT_ATOMS: atom_id res chain seq x y z
N MET A 1 -5.88 -31.88 -26.57
CA MET A 1 -6.46 -31.86 -25.21
C MET A 1 -7.83 -31.23 -25.31
N ASN A 2 -8.91 -32.00 -25.06
CA ASN A 2 -10.27 -31.55 -25.36
C ASN A 2 -10.84 -30.67 -24.25
N ARG A 3 -11.90 -29.91 -24.56
CA ARG A 3 -12.50 -28.86 -23.69
C ARG A 3 -12.80 -29.33 -22.25
N LEU A 4 -13.06 -30.62 -22.05
CA LEU A 4 -13.25 -31.24 -20.72
C LEU A 4 -11.95 -31.31 -19.88
N ASP A 5 -10.80 -31.52 -20.52
CA ASP A 5 -9.49 -31.57 -19.86
C ASP A 5 -8.98 -30.16 -19.51
N PHE A 6 -9.43 -29.14 -20.24
CA PHE A 6 -9.17 -27.74 -19.92
C PHE A 6 -10.04 -27.26 -18.75
N ILE A 7 -11.29 -27.70 -18.66
CA ILE A 7 -12.20 -27.36 -17.54
C ILE A 7 -11.72 -28.01 -16.23
N LYS A 8 -11.15 -29.23 -16.25
CA LYS A 8 -10.46 -29.80 -15.07
C LYS A 8 -9.22 -29.01 -14.64
N LYS A 9 -8.62 -28.23 -15.54
CA LYS A 9 -7.42 -27.44 -15.28
C LYS A 9 -7.72 -26.00 -14.84
N ILE A 10 -8.91 -25.46 -15.12
CA ILE A 10 -9.23 -24.05 -14.82
C ILE A 10 -10.70 -23.67 -14.51
N GLY A 11 -11.67 -24.59 -14.53
CA GLY A 11 -13.09 -24.26 -14.25
C GLY A 11 -13.58 -24.97 -13.00
N LEU A 12 -13.72 -24.31 -11.85
CA LEU A 12 -14.77 -23.35 -11.54
C LEU A 12 -16.17 -23.88 -11.93
N ALA A 13 -16.69 -24.81 -11.14
CA ALA A 13 -18.13 -24.91 -10.91
C ALA A 13 -18.38 -25.59 -9.55
N THR A 14 -19.25 -24.95 -8.75
CA THR A 14 -19.99 -25.49 -7.61
C THR A 14 -19.22 -25.94 -6.38
N VAL A 15 -18.38 -25.08 -5.81
CA VAL A 15 -17.96 -25.21 -4.42
C VAL A 15 -17.97 -23.83 -3.80
N GLY A 16 -18.58 -23.69 -2.62
CA GLY A 16 -18.44 -22.49 -1.80
C GLY A 16 -16.98 -22.06 -1.82
N LEU A 17 -16.76 -20.74 -2.00
CA LEU A 17 -15.45 -20.12 -1.92
C LEU A 17 -14.64 -20.88 -0.87
N PRO A 18 -13.52 -21.54 -1.19
CA PRO A 18 -12.56 -21.75 -0.16
C PRO A 18 -12.13 -20.32 0.20
N LEU A 19 -12.55 -19.91 1.39
CA LEU A 19 -11.88 -18.93 2.21
C LEU A 19 -10.39 -19.30 2.20
N LEU A 20 -9.65 -18.91 1.17
CA LEU A 20 -8.20 -18.91 1.20
C LEU A 20 -7.78 -17.58 1.83
N SER A 21 -8.26 -17.39 3.06
CA SER A 21 -7.63 -16.60 4.10
C SER A 21 -6.47 -17.43 4.71
N SER A 22 -5.58 -17.95 3.88
CA SER A 22 -4.45 -18.78 4.36
C SER A 22 -3.11 -18.05 4.32
N PHE A 23 -3.15 -16.72 4.28
CA PHE A 23 -2.05 -15.91 4.79
C PHE A 23 -2.68 -15.00 5.83
N GLY A 24 -2.78 -15.50 7.06
CA GLY A 24 -3.04 -14.64 8.19
C GLY A 24 -1.96 -13.57 8.17
N LEU A 25 -2.37 -12.33 7.88
CA LEU A 25 -1.58 -11.17 8.25
C LEU A 25 -1.15 -11.40 9.71
N PRO A 26 0.14 -11.30 10.05
CA PRO A 26 0.62 -11.63 11.39
C PRO A 26 -0.24 -10.97 12.47
N GLU A 27 -0.49 -11.66 13.57
CA GLU A 27 -1.31 -11.19 14.71
C GLU A 27 -0.95 -9.78 15.21
N ALA A 28 0.25 -9.30 14.86
CA ALA A 28 0.70 -7.91 14.97
C ALA A 28 -0.22 -6.85 14.31
N TYR A 29 -1.16 -7.24 13.43
CA TYR A 29 -2.18 -6.34 12.89
C TYR A 29 -3.42 -6.21 13.79
N LEU A 30 -3.57 -7.05 14.82
CA LEU A 30 -4.85 -7.24 15.51
C LEU A 30 -4.84 -6.86 17.00
N SER A 31 -3.75 -6.97 17.75
CA SER A 31 -3.73 -6.59 19.16
C SER A 31 -3.09 -5.22 19.39
N VAL A 32 -3.90 -4.24 19.80
CA VAL A 32 -3.40 -3.11 20.58
C VAL A 32 -3.79 -3.47 22.00
N GLU A 33 -2.83 -3.97 22.78
CA GLU A 33 -3.00 -4.08 24.23
C GLU A 33 -3.06 -2.64 24.78
N ASP A 34 -4.20 -2.27 25.36
CA ASP A 34 -4.32 -1.06 26.16
C ASP A 34 -3.29 -1.18 27.30
N GLN A 35 -2.34 -0.24 27.36
CA GLN A 35 -1.22 -0.09 28.32
C GLN A 35 0.21 -0.37 27.82
N VAL A 36 0.51 -0.18 26.53
CA VAL A 36 1.89 0.02 26.09
C VAL A 36 2.29 1.49 26.33
N GLU A 37 3.45 1.73 26.96
CA GLU A 37 4.00 3.09 27.10
C GLU A 37 4.01 3.78 25.72
N ARG A 38 3.48 5.01 25.65
CA ARG A 38 3.42 5.80 24.42
C ARG A 38 4.83 5.93 23.83
N GLU A 39 4.98 5.45 22.60
CA GLU A 39 6.26 5.47 21.87
C GLU A 39 6.86 6.89 21.87
N LYS A 40 8.16 7.00 22.12
CA LYS A 40 8.94 8.24 22.10
C LYS A 40 9.93 8.19 20.94
N LEU A 41 10.14 9.33 20.28
CA LEU A 41 11.17 9.45 19.23
C LEU A 41 12.56 9.20 19.82
N ASP A 42 13.33 8.32 19.18
CA ASP A 42 14.74 8.09 19.52
C ASP A 42 15.61 9.20 18.90
N LEU A 43 15.93 10.22 19.72
CA LEU A 43 16.75 11.35 19.28
C LEU A 43 18.20 10.97 18.95
N ASN A 44 18.70 9.84 19.44
CA ASN A 44 20.04 9.37 19.06
C ASN A 44 20.03 8.87 17.62
N LEU A 45 18.95 8.20 17.22
CA LEU A 45 18.75 7.72 15.85
C LEU A 45 18.60 8.87 14.86
N TYR A 46 17.97 9.98 15.28
CA TYR A 46 17.92 11.21 14.48
C TYR A 46 19.32 11.74 14.17
N LYS A 47 20.18 11.85 15.19
CA LYS A 47 21.59 12.25 15.01
C LYS A 47 22.37 11.26 14.15
N GLU A 48 22.09 9.96 14.28
CA GLU A 48 22.74 8.94 13.46
C GLU A 48 22.38 9.06 11.97
N MET A 49 21.17 9.54 11.66
CA MET A 49 20.73 9.77 10.28
C MET A 49 21.37 11.01 9.65
N GLU A 50 21.94 11.94 10.41
CA GLU A 50 22.59 13.12 9.84
C GLU A 50 23.70 12.74 8.86
N GLY A 51 23.55 13.17 7.61
CA GLY A 51 24.48 12.82 6.52
C GLY A 51 24.30 11.43 5.91
N LYS A 52 23.29 10.65 6.31
CA LYS A 52 22.95 9.35 5.72
C LYS A 52 21.68 9.42 4.88
N ASN A 53 21.61 8.57 3.85
CA ASN A 53 20.40 8.39 3.04
C ASN A 53 19.41 7.39 3.68
N TYR A 54 19.92 6.43 4.45
CA TYR A 54 19.12 5.42 5.15
C TYR A 54 19.90 4.76 6.29
N ILE A 55 19.19 4.13 7.23
CA ILE A 55 19.73 3.25 8.28
C ILE A 55 19.04 1.89 8.16
N ILE A 56 19.83 0.81 8.18
CA ILE A 56 19.32 -0.57 8.25
C ILE A 56 19.34 -1.01 9.71
N LYS A 57 18.17 -1.32 10.26
CA LYS A 57 17.99 -1.82 11.63
C LYS A 57 18.45 -3.28 11.72
N PRO A 58 18.76 -3.79 12.92
CA PRO A 58 19.12 -5.20 13.13
C PRO A 58 18.06 -6.20 12.62
N ASN A 59 16.78 -5.82 12.63
CA ASN A 59 15.69 -6.64 12.09
C ASN A 59 15.57 -6.56 10.54
N GLY A 60 16.50 -5.87 9.89
CA GLY A 60 16.57 -5.64 8.46
C GLY A 60 15.72 -4.48 7.96
N ASN A 61 14.80 -3.93 8.76
CA ASN A 61 13.96 -2.80 8.35
C ASN A 61 14.81 -1.56 8.07
N ILE A 62 14.28 -0.66 7.25
CA ILE A 62 15.08 0.40 6.66
C ILE A 62 14.43 1.73 6.94
N ILE A 63 15.08 2.52 7.79
CA ILE A 63 14.71 3.91 8.01
C ILE A 63 15.25 4.70 6.83
N TYR A 64 14.39 5.35 6.08
CA TYR A 64 14.77 6.09 4.87
C TYR A 64 14.52 7.59 4.99
N SER A 65 13.81 8.01 6.04
CA SER A 65 13.60 9.42 6.36
C SER A 65 13.32 9.57 7.84
N LEU A 66 14.00 10.52 8.48
CA LEU A 66 13.89 10.80 9.90
C LEU A 66 14.09 12.30 10.11
N GLY A 67 13.17 12.91 10.85
CA GLY A 67 13.14 14.33 11.16
C GLY A 67 12.88 14.56 12.65
N PRO A 68 12.80 15.83 13.07
CA PRO A 68 12.49 16.18 14.46
C PRO A 68 11.06 15.77 14.88
N ASP A 69 10.15 15.60 13.92
CA ASP A 69 8.73 15.32 14.14
C ASP A 69 8.18 14.17 13.28
N PHE A 70 9.02 13.48 12.51
CA PHE A 70 8.61 12.34 11.67
C PHE A 70 9.66 11.22 11.64
N TYR A 71 9.19 9.98 11.48
CA TYR A 71 10.02 8.79 11.32
C TYR A 71 9.36 7.88 10.28
N TYR A 72 10.07 7.55 9.20
CA TYR A 72 9.59 6.68 8.13
C TYR A 72 10.49 5.45 7.95
N GLU A 73 9.88 4.27 8.00
CA GLU A 73 10.56 2.97 7.98
C GLU A 73 9.90 2.03 6.98
N TYR A 74 10.69 1.37 6.12
CA TYR A 74 10.24 0.25 5.32
C TYR A 74 10.46 -1.07 6.04
N THR A 75 9.47 -1.95 5.98
CA THR A 75 9.62 -3.32 6.45
C THR A 75 10.45 -4.15 5.48
N SER A 76 11.39 -4.93 6.01
CA SER A 76 12.28 -5.80 5.23
C SER A 76 11.69 -7.17 4.92
N LYS A 77 10.50 -7.46 5.45
CA LYS A 77 9.77 -8.71 5.26
C LYS A 77 8.40 -8.44 4.64
N TYR A 78 7.90 -9.42 3.90
CA TYR A 78 6.53 -9.43 3.37
C TYR A 78 5.52 -9.07 4.49
N PRO A 79 4.52 -8.20 4.23
CA PRO A 79 4.09 -7.65 2.94
C PRO A 79 4.79 -6.38 2.40
N TYR A 80 5.98 -5.99 2.89
CA TYR A 80 6.75 -4.84 2.37
C TYR A 80 5.97 -3.52 2.32
N TYR A 81 5.71 -2.93 3.48
CA TYR A 81 5.01 -1.66 3.63
C TYR A 81 5.88 -0.61 4.33
N GLN A 82 5.41 0.63 4.32
CA GLN A 82 5.95 1.72 5.11
C GLN A 82 5.23 1.78 6.47
N ILE A 83 6.01 2.03 7.51
CA ILE A 83 5.54 2.47 8.82
C ILE A 83 5.85 3.95 8.92
N VAL A 84 4.81 4.75 9.01
CA VAL A 84 4.88 6.20 9.09
C VAL A 84 4.53 6.61 10.52
N ARG A 85 5.41 7.40 11.14
CA ARG A 85 5.18 7.96 12.46
C ARG A 85 5.38 9.45 12.46
N THR A 86 4.55 10.15 13.21
CA THR A 86 4.72 11.57 13.53
C THR A 86 4.77 11.75 15.03
N PHE A 87 5.40 12.82 15.49
CA PHE A 87 5.60 13.09 16.91
C PHE A 87 5.21 14.53 17.25
N TYR A 88 4.82 14.75 18.50
CA TYR A 88 4.68 16.09 19.07
C TYR A 88 6.06 16.68 19.41
N PRO A 89 6.15 18.01 19.68
CA PRO A 89 7.41 18.65 20.07
C PRO A 89 8.09 18.08 21.31
N ASP A 90 7.33 17.40 22.18
CA ASP A 90 7.85 16.68 23.35
C ASP A 90 8.34 15.25 23.03
N ASN A 91 8.41 14.91 21.75
CA ASN A 91 8.84 13.62 21.18
C ASN A 91 7.87 12.47 21.42
N LEU A 92 6.66 12.71 21.94
CA LEU A 92 5.66 11.66 22.09
C LEU A 92 4.95 11.34 20.77
N LEU A 93 4.71 10.05 20.50
CA LEU A 93 4.07 9.58 19.27
C LEU A 93 2.70 10.24 19.07
N LYS A 94 2.53 10.94 17.97
CA LYS A 94 1.27 11.55 17.56
C LYS A 94 0.47 10.59 16.68
N ASP A 95 1.00 10.23 15.52
CA ASP A 95 0.38 9.29 14.60
C ASP A 95 1.29 8.10 14.32
N LYS A 96 0.70 6.92 14.15
CA LYS A 96 1.37 5.75 13.59
C LYS A 96 0.45 5.06 12.59
N SER A 97 0.88 5.01 11.34
CA SER A 97 0.14 4.38 10.26
C SER A 97 1.01 3.41 9.48
N TYR A 98 0.32 2.53 8.76
CA TYR A 98 0.89 1.54 7.87
C TYR A 98 0.40 1.83 6.47
N CYS A 99 1.29 2.02 5.50
CA CYS A 99 0.89 2.34 4.14
C CYS A 99 1.67 1.58 3.07
N LEU A 100 0.96 1.31 1.97
CA LEU A 100 1.56 0.96 0.69
C LEU A 100 1.41 2.17 -0.21
N ASP A 101 2.52 2.86 -0.46
CA ASP A 101 2.55 4.15 -1.14
C ASP A 101 1.57 5.14 -0.50
N LEU A 102 0.48 5.50 -1.19
CA LEU A 102 -0.49 6.49 -0.71
C LEU A 102 -1.69 5.86 0.00
N VAL A 103 -1.69 4.54 0.23
CA VAL A 103 -2.82 3.83 0.83
C VAL A 103 -2.50 3.33 2.23
N ASN A 104 -3.06 4.00 3.24
CA ASN A 104 -3.07 3.50 4.61
C ASN A 104 -3.94 2.25 4.75
N PHE A 105 -3.57 1.32 5.63
CA PHE A 105 -4.31 0.09 5.89
C PHE A 105 -4.13 -0.43 7.32
N GLY A 106 -4.98 -1.38 7.70
CA GLY A 106 -5.03 -1.90 9.06
C GLY A 106 -5.45 -0.81 10.05
N LYS A 107 -4.77 -0.74 11.20
CA LYS A 107 -5.06 0.23 12.25
C LYS A 107 -4.09 1.41 12.18
N THR A 108 -4.61 2.62 12.04
CA THR A 108 -3.87 3.87 12.30
C THR A 108 -4.11 4.26 13.76
N LEU A 109 -3.02 4.53 14.50
CA LEU A 109 -3.08 5.03 15.87
C LEU A 109 -2.92 6.55 15.85
N HIS A 110 -3.79 7.26 16.56
CA HIS A 110 -3.73 8.69 16.75
C HIS A 110 -3.82 9.02 18.25
N TYR A 111 -2.79 9.64 18.79
CA TYR A 111 -2.80 10.17 20.15
C TYR A 111 -3.03 11.68 20.12
N ASP A 112 -3.92 12.18 20.97
CA ASP A 112 -3.98 13.62 21.22
C ASP A 112 -2.81 14.10 22.12
N GLU A 113 -2.71 15.41 22.32
CA GLU A 113 -1.67 16.02 23.17
C GLU A 113 -1.74 15.55 24.63
N LYS A 114 -2.92 15.14 25.10
CA LYS A 114 -3.13 14.63 26.45
C LYS A 114 -2.85 13.12 26.58
N GLY A 115 -2.48 12.47 25.48
CA GLY A 115 -2.17 11.04 25.42
C GLY A 115 -3.38 10.14 25.26
N LYS A 116 -4.57 10.67 24.94
CA LYS A 116 -5.74 9.83 24.64
C LYS A 116 -5.59 9.21 23.25
N LEU A 117 -5.72 7.89 23.18
CA LEU A 117 -5.64 7.12 21.94
C LEU A 117 -7.00 7.07 21.21
N ALA A 118 -6.96 7.34 19.91
CA ALA A 118 -7.99 7.00 18.94
C ALA A 118 -7.41 6.01 17.92
N VAL A 119 -8.16 4.94 17.62
CA VAL A 119 -7.77 3.92 16.64
C VAL A 119 -8.70 4.00 15.44
N ILE A 120 -8.13 4.22 14.27
CA ILE A 120 -8.85 4.24 12.99
C ILE A 120 -8.62 2.92 12.29
N ASP A 121 -9.71 2.21 12.00
CA ASP A 121 -9.69 1.03 11.13
C ASP A 121 -9.76 1.49 9.67
N GLU A 122 -8.59 1.58 9.04
CA GLU A 122 -8.42 2.02 7.65
C GLU A 122 -9.06 1.04 6.67
N ASP A 123 -9.17 -0.25 7.02
CA ASP A 123 -9.65 -1.29 6.11
C ASP A 123 -11.15 -1.20 5.83
N LYS A 124 -11.88 -0.44 6.66
CA LYS A 124 -13.30 -0.11 6.48
C LYS A 124 -13.57 0.70 5.21
N LYS A 125 -12.59 1.44 4.70
CA LYS A 125 -12.79 2.23 3.48
C LYS A 125 -12.81 1.37 2.21
N PHE A 126 -12.20 0.19 2.26
CA PHE A 126 -12.10 -0.76 1.16
C PHE A 126 -13.35 -1.63 1.06
N GLY A 127 -13.73 -2.00 -0.16
CA GLY A 127 -14.74 -3.01 -0.41
C GLY A 127 -14.23 -4.43 -0.10
N LYS A 128 -14.75 -5.42 -0.82
CA LYS A 128 -14.28 -6.82 -0.70
C LYS A 128 -12.81 -7.01 -1.11
N ILE A 129 -12.28 -6.14 -1.97
CA ILE A 129 -10.89 -6.21 -2.42
C ILE A 129 -9.99 -5.49 -1.42
N LYS A 130 -9.06 -6.26 -0.84
CA LYS A 130 -8.08 -5.82 0.15
C LYS A 130 -6.66 -5.85 -0.43
N ILE A 131 -5.70 -5.34 0.35
CA ILE A 131 -4.30 -5.19 -0.07
C ILE A 131 -3.66 -6.47 -0.60
N ASP A 132 -3.95 -7.63 0.00
CA ASP A 132 -3.36 -8.89 -0.45
C ASP A 132 -3.68 -9.21 -1.91
N PHE A 133 -4.90 -8.86 -2.36
CA PHE A 133 -5.28 -9.01 -3.75
C PHE A 133 -4.43 -8.11 -4.65
N ILE A 134 -4.21 -6.86 -4.23
CA ILE A 134 -3.44 -5.86 -4.97
C ILE A 134 -1.97 -6.26 -5.05
N LEU A 135 -1.37 -6.69 -3.94
CA LEU A 135 0.00 -7.21 -3.92
C LEU A 135 0.19 -8.40 -4.87
N LYS A 136 -0.74 -9.37 -4.86
CA LYS A 136 -0.72 -10.51 -5.79
C LYS A 136 -0.91 -10.09 -7.24
N PHE A 137 -1.77 -9.10 -7.49
CA PHE A 137 -1.94 -8.52 -8.82
C PHE A 137 -0.64 -7.87 -9.32
N MET A 138 0.01 -7.06 -8.49
CA MET A 138 1.28 -6.41 -8.82
C MET A 138 2.39 -7.42 -9.08
N GLU A 139 2.46 -8.51 -8.30
CA GLU A 139 3.39 -9.61 -8.55
C GLU A 139 3.13 -10.31 -9.88
N LYS A 140 1.85 -10.61 -10.19
CA LYS A 140 1.46 -11.21 -11.48
C LYS A 140 1.81 -10.31 -12.67
N LYS A 141 1.78 -8.99 -12.49
CA LYS A 141 2.22 -8.00 -13.50
C LYS A 141 3.74 -7.83 -13.57
N GLY A 142 4.50 -8.48 -12.69
CA GLY A 142 5.95 -8.39 -12.65
C GLY A 142 6.49 -7.07 -12.07
N LEU A 143 5.64 -6.30 -11.38
CA LEU A 143 6.04 -5.02 -10.77
C LEU A 143 6.85 -5.23 -9.51
N ILE A 144 6.45 -6.25 -8.73
CA ILE A 144 7.08 -6.61 -7.46
C ILE A 144 7.32 -8.11 -7.40
N ASN A 145 8.18 -8.52 -6.48
CA ASN A 145 8.40 -9.91 -6.13
C ASN A 145 8.17 -10.08 -4.62
N LEU A 146 7.09 -10.74 -4.22
CA LEU A 146 6.68 -10.84 -2.82
C LEU A 146 7.58 -11.75 -1.99
N LYS A 147 8.38 -12.61 -2.64
CA LYS A 147 9.35 -13.47 -1.95
C LYS A 147 10.65 -12.72 -1.60
N THR A 148 11.07 -11.79 -2.46
CA THR A 148 12.39 -11.13 -2.36
C THR A 148 12.31 -9.65 -2.03
N GLY A 149 11.14 -9.03 -2.14
CA GLY A 149 10.94 -7.58 -1.97
C GLY A 149 11.37 -6.73 -3.17
N LYS A 150 11.95 -7.35 -4.21
CA LYS A 150 12.39 -6.64 -5.41
C LYS A 150 11.22 -5.92 -6.08
N GLY A 151 11.43 -4.69 -6.52
CA GLY A 151 10.40 -3.85 -7.15
C GLY A 151 9.46 -3.16 -6.17
N GLY A 152 9.50 -3.50 -4.88
CA GLY A 152 8.76 -2.78 -3.84
C GLY A 152 9.35 -1.40 -3.57
N PHE A 153 10.61 -1.37 -3.14
CA PHE A 153 11.34 -0.15 -2.82
C PHE A 153 12.70 -0.11 -3.54
N ASN A 154 13.06 1.05 -4.07
CA ASN A 154 14.34 1.30 -4.68
C ASN A 154 15.25 2.06 -3.70
N PHE A 155 16.21 1.36 -3.11
CA PHE A 155 17.18 1.91 -2.17
C PHE A 155 18.09 2.98 -2.73
N LYS A 156 18.34 2.99 -4.05
CA LYS A 156 19.17 4.04 -4.68
C LYS A 156 18.43 5.36 -4.80
N SER A 157 17.13 5.30 -5.09
CA SER A 157 16.29 6.50 -5.25
C SER A 157 15.49 6.85 -4.01
N GLY A 158 15.48 6.01 -2.97
CA GLY A 158 14.69 6.22 -1.75
C GLY A 158 13.18 6.20 -1.98
N ASN A 159 12.70 5.56 -3.06
CA ASN A 159 11.30 5.65 -3.50
C ASN A 159 10.69 4.28 -3.82
N ILE A 160 9.37 4.15 -3.69
CA ILE A 160 8.60 3.00 -4.20
C ILE A 160 8.70 2.99 -5.74
N SER A 161 8.77 1.80 -6.34
CA SER A 161 8.93 1.65 -7.80
C SER A 161 7.60 1.60 -8.57
N TYR A 162 6.48 1.84 -7.88
CA TYR A 162 5.11 1.85 -8.39
C TYR A 162 4.33 2.95 -7.65
N ARG A 163 3.17 3.36 -8.19
CA ARG A 163 2.20 4.17 -7.44
C ARG A 163 0.98 3.32 -7.11
N LEU A 164 0.44 3.49 -5.91
CA LEU A 164 -0.79 2.87 -5.47
C LEU A 164 -1.68 3.91 -4.80
N THR A 165 -2.91 4.05 -5.30
CA THR A 165 -3.96 4.87 -4.67
C THR A 165 -5.26 4.08 -4.53
N PHE A 166 -6.14 4.56 -3.65
CA PHE A 166 -7.49 4.03 -3.50
C PHE A 166 -8.47 5.17 -3.27
N GLY A 167 -9.55 5.22 -4.03
CA GLY A 167 -10.56 6.27 -3.86
C GLY A 167 -11.69 6.22 -4.86
N ASP A 168 -12.65 7.11 -4.68
CA ASP A 168 -13.64 7.44 -5.70
C ASP A 168 -12.95 8.27 -6.79
N LEU A 169 -13.16 7.88 -8.05
CA LEU A 169 -12.59 8.53 -9.22
C LEU A 169 -13.59 9.45 -9.93
N GLY A 170 -14.71 9.79 -9.29
CA GLY A 170 -15.73 10.70 -9.82
C GLY A 170 -16.66 10.06 -10.85
N ILE A 171 -16.69 8.72 -10.94
CA ILE A 171 -17.56 8.00 -11.87
C ILE A 171 -18.97 7.89 -11.30
N LYS A 172 -19.99 8.12 -12.13
CA LYS A 172 -21.41 7.87 -11.82
C LYS A 172 -21.57 6.51 -11.12
N GLY A 173 -22.10 6.53 -9.89
CA GLY A 173 -22.33 5.35 -9.05
C GLY A 173 -21.39 5.21 -7.84
N GLY A 174 -20.52 6.18 -7.57
CA GLY A 174 -19.75 6.28 -6.31
C GLY A 174 -18.82 5.09 -6.04
N ARG A 175 -18.35 4.45 -7.12
CA ARG A 175 -17.51 3.26 -7.02
C ARG A 175 -16.08 3.65 -6.68
N LYS A 176 -15.49 2.91 -5.76
CA LYS A 176 -14.09 3.09 -5.37
C LYS A 176 -13.20 2.13 -6.13
N TYR A 177 -12.02 2.61 -6.51
CA TYR A 177 -11.04 1.84 -7.27
C TYR A 177 -9.70 1.88 -6.57
N TRP A 178 -9.01 0.76 -6.63
CA TRP A 178 -7.56 0.73 -6.48
C TRP A 178 -6.96 1.13 -7.82
N VAL A 179 -5.97 2.01 -7.81
CA VAL A 179 -5.21 2.39 -9.00
C VAL A 179 -3.76 1.98 -8.78
N VAL A 180 -3.32 1.00 -9.57
CA VAL A 180 -1.92 0.59 -9.63
C VAL A 180 -1.30 1.25 -10.84
N THR A 181 -0.26 2.04 -10.63
CA THR A 181 0.51 2.64 -11.71
C THR A 181 1.90 2.03 -11.77
N ASN A 182 2.24 1.52 -12.95
CA ASN A 182 3.62 1.23 -13.30
C ASN A 182 4.20 2.42 -14.08
N PRO A 183 5.12 3.21 -13.49
CA PRO A 183 5.79 4.26 -14.23
C PRO A 183 6.62 3.63 -15.36
N SER A 184 6.34 4.00 -16.62
CA SER A 184 7.08 3.49 -17.78
C SER A 184 8.53 3.97 -17.76
N SER A 185 9.38 3.36 -18.59
CA SER A 185 10.69 3.90 -18.93
C SER A 185 10.63 5.09 -19.90
N VAL A 186 9.46 5.36 -20.51
CA VAL A 186 9.31 6.45 -21.48
C VAL A 186 9.20 7.78 -20.75
N PHE A 187 10.26 8.57 -20.79
CA PHE A 187 10.31 9.90 -20.16
C PHE A 187 9.43 10.91 -20.92
N ILE A 188 8.65 11.70 -20.17
CA ILE A 188 7.85 12.81 -20.68
C ILE A 188 8.64 14.09 -20.48
N LYS A 189 9.10 14.67 -21.58
CA LYS A 189 9.80 15.97 -21.59
C LYS A 189 8.87 17.06 -21.03
N ASP A 190 9.44 17.95 -20.22
CA ASP A 190 8.76 19.11 -19.62
C ASP A 190 7.66 18.77 -18.58
N SER A 191 7.64 17.52 -18.08
CA SER A 191 6.76 17.13 -16.98
C SER A 191 7.19 17.76 -15.66
N HIS A 192 6.25 18.40 -14.97
CA HIS A 192 6.45 18.95 -13.61
C HIS A 192 6.11 17.91 -12.53
N SER A 193 5.84 16.66 -12.93
CA SER A 193 5.55 15.55 -12.03
C SER A 193 6.82 15.01 -11.38
N ARG A 194 6.72 14.55 -10.13
CA ARG A 194 7.75 13.73 -9.48
C ARG A 194 8.04 12.41 -10.24
N PHE A 195 7.13 12.00 -11.13
CA PHE A 195 7.27 10.87 -12.05
C PHE A 195 7.08 11.37 -13.49
N PRO A 196 8.13 11.86 -14.15
CA PRO A 196 8.08 12.38 -15.51
C PRO A 196 8.13 11.25 -16.54
N TYR A 197 7.30 10.22 -16.36
CA TYR A 197 7.25 9.06 -17.25
C TYR A 197 5.81 8.80 -17.70
N LYS A 198 5.63 8.14 -18.85
CA LYS A 198 4.30 7.69 -19.26
C LYS A 198 3.82 6.63 -18.28
N ASP A 199 2.67 6.84 -17.66
CA ASP A 199 2.15 5.91 -16.68
C ASP A 199 1.33 4.80 -17.36
N GLN A 200 1.54 3.55 -16.94
CA GLN A 200 0.60 2.48 -17.24
C GLN A 200 -0.27 2.23 -16.02
N ASN A 201 -1.55 2.56 -16.14
CA ASN A 201 -2.53 2.45 -15.06
C ASN A 201 -3.38 1.18 -15.20
N TRP A 202 -3.62 0.52 -14.07
CA TRP A 202 -4.67 -0.49 -13.92
C TRP A 202 -5.65 -0.04 -12.84
N TYR A 203 -6.93 -0.06 -13.20
CA TYR A 203 -8.04 0.31 -12.33
C TYR A 203 -8.71 -0.97 -11.85
N ILE A 204 -8.75 -1.21 -10.55
CA ILE A 204 -9.30 -2.43 -9.95
C ILE A 204 -10.48 -2.02 -9.08
N GLU A 205 -11.67 -2.46 -9.47
CA GLU A 205 -12.91 -2.08 -8.78
C GLU A 205 -12.94 -2.72 -7.37
N GLY A 206 -13.22 -1.89 -6.36
CA GLY A 206 -13.03 -2.24 -4.95
C GLY A 206 -13.95 -3.32 -4.38
N GLU A 207 -15.10 -3.58 -5.00
CA GLU A 207 -16.06 -4.60 -4.56
C GLU A 207 -15.90 -5.93 -5.30
N THR A 208 -15.49 -5.90 -6.55
CA THR A 208 -15.52 -7.05 -7.45
C THR A 208 -14.13 -7.54 -7.83
N GLY A 209 -13.11 -6.69 -7.74
CA GLY A 209 -11.76 -6.98 -8.21
C GLY A 209 -11.64 -7.00 -9.73
N GLN A 210 -12.67 -6.53 -10.45
CA GLN A 210 -12.60 -6.42 -11.89
C GLN A 210 -11.54 -5.39 -12.27
N VAL A 211 -10.62 -5.80 -13.14
CA VAL A 211 -9.48 -5.00 -13.59
C VAL A 211 -9.79 -4.39 -14.95
N TYR A 212 -9.45 -3.12 -15.12
CA TYR A 212 -9.53 -2.38 -16.37
C TYR A 212 -8.17 -1.79 -16.71
N THR A 213 -7.81 -1.83 -17.98
CA THR A 213 -6.81 -0.92 -18.56
C THR A 213 -7.37 0.49 -18.62
N GLU A 214 -6.50 1.47 -18.84
CA GLU A 214 -6.91 2.87 -19.00
C GLU A 214 -7.93 3.07 -20.12
N GLU A 215 -7.71 2.49 -21.30
CA GLU A 215 -8.67 2.57 -22.40
C GLU A 215 -10.04 1.94 -22.07
N GLU A 216 -10.05 0.78 -21.40
CA GLU A 216 -11.29 0.12 -20.98
C GLU A 216 -12.02 0.95 -19.93
N PHE A 217 -11.28 1.56 -19.01
CA PHE A 217 -11.81 2.40 -17.95
C PHE A 217 -12.43 3.69 -18.51
N GLU A 218 -11.76 4.38 -19.45
CA GLU A 218 -12.29 5.57 -20.12
C GLU A 218 -13.54 5.27 -20.96
N LYS A 219 -13.53 4.16 -21.72
CA LYS A 219 -14.70 3.74 -22.51
C LYS A 219 -15.89 3.45 -21.60
N ARG A 220 -15.63 2.83 -20.44
CA ARG A 220 -16.65 2.58 -19.42
C ARG A 220 -17.22 3.89 -18.89
N ASP A 221 -16.38 4.83 -18.45
CA ASP A 221 -16.84 6.10 -17.89
C ASP A 221 -17.71 6.87 -18.90
N LYS A 222 -17.25 6.98 -20.16
CA LYS A 222 -18.04 7.58 -21.25
C LYS A 222 -19.39 6.87 -21.46
N SER A 223 -19.42 5.54 -21.41
CA SER A 223 -20.67 4.77 -21.57
C SER A 223 -21.67 4.97 -20.42
N VAL A 224 -21.18 5.23 -19.20
CA VAL A 224 -22.03 5.48 -18.02
C VAL A 224 -22.53 6.93 -18.02
N ASN A 225 -21.75 7.87 -18.55
CA ASN A 225 -22.14 9.29 -18.65
C ASN A 225 -23.14 9.59 -19.78
N LEU A 226 -23.29 8.71 -20.76
CA LEU A 226 -24.25 8.82 -21.88
C LEU A 226 -25.69 8.34 -21.56
N LYS A 227 -25.97 7.92 -20.31
CA LYS A 227 -27.31 7.59 -19.81
C LYS A 227 -27.75 8.58 -18.74
#